data_AF-A0AAJ6YPX4-F1
#
_entry.id   AF-A0AAJ6YPX4-F1
#
_cell.length_a   1.000
_cell.length_b   1.000
_cell.length_c   1.000
_cell.angle_alpha   90.00
_cell.angle_beta   90.00
_cell.angle_gamma   90.00
#
_symmetry.space_group_name_H-M   'P 1'
#
loop_
_entity.id
_entity.type
_entity.pdbx_description
1 polymer ?
#
loop_
_entity_poly.entity_id
_entity_poly.type
_entity_poly.pdbx_seq_one_letter_code
_entity_poly.pdbx_strand_id
1 'polypeptide(L)'
;MAFEKLDKAIDSLEDTILQFPIGAKTKDDYKPIEQKIMDIRESLIAINARCLTAKAIIDCKLSSNSSEKLHKSYDKLNKNISNYLINRKALILCNQSRGIQDIIFQNEGSKEIQEKVKVCLQKLFILNDKLISKHEKRKKLMKKQHHLKLESCNAIYDYQDFLKERETIRNQRLKELNPDYVQFKVKINRSISKIYTMKKLITNLIASMYKELYNNVELIEVLGKHKDMINYETIKEIARNTNLNNS
;
A
#
# COMPACT_ATOMS: atom_id res chain seq x y z
N MET A 1 20.73 -45.03 8.43
CA MET A 1 22.20 -45.16 8.53
C MET A 1 23.00 -44.45 7.42
N ALA A 2 22.78 -44.67 6.12
CA ALA A 2 23.52 -43.95 5.07
C ALA A 2 22.99 -42.51 4.84
N PHE A 3 21.67 -42.31 4.86
CA PHE A 3 21.02 -41.00 4.71
C PHE A 3 21.28 -40.04 5.89
N GLU A 4 21.24 -40.53 7.12
CA GLU A 4 21.54 -39.70 8.32
C GLU A 4 23.00 -39.23 8.39
N LYS A 5 23.92 -40.00 7.79
CA LYS A 5 25.33 -39.58 7.64
C LYS A 5 25.49 -38.53 6.55
N LEU A 6 24.60 -38.52 5.56
CA LEU A 6 24.58 -37.54 4.48
C LEU A 6 23.98 -36.21 4.96
N ASP A 7 22.87 -36.24 5.71
CA ASP A 7 22.27 -35.06 6.33
C ASP A 7 23.25 -34.37 7.29
N LYS A 8 23.95 -35.13 8.15
CA LYS A 8 24.98 -34.55 9.03
C LYS A 8 26.18 -33.98 8.29
N ALA A 9 26.52 -34.51 7.12
CA ALA A 9 27.60 -34.00 6.29
C ALA A 9 27.18 -32.73 5.52
N ILE A 10 25.91 -32.65 5.12
CA ILE A 10 25.31 -31.46 4.49
C ILE A 10 25.19 -30.32 5.50
N ASP A 11 24.71 -30.61 6.72
CA ASP A 11 24.62 -29.61 7.81
C ASP A 11 26.01 -29.11 8.22
N SER A 12 27.00 -30.01 8.33
CA SER A 12 28.38 -29.63 8.63
C SER A 12 29.01 -28.79 7.50
N LEU A 13 28.65 -29.06 6.25
CA LEU A 13 29.15 -28.31 5.10
C LEU A 13 28.51 -26.92 5.02
N GLU A 14 27.21 -26.81 5.30
CA GLU A 14 26.46 -25.55 5.37
C GLU A 14 27.02 -24.64 6.48
N ASP A 15 27.28 -25.19 7.67
CA ASP A 15 27.90 -24.46 8.78
C ASP A 15 29.34 -24.01 8.47
N THR A 16 30.13 -24.87 7.81
CA THR A 16 31.52 -24.54 7.48
C THR A 16 31.58 -23.45 6.39
N ILE A 17 30.71 -23.51 5.38
CA ILE A 17 30.59 -22.49 4.32
C ILE A 17 30.12 -21.15 4.88
N LEU A 18 29.20 -21.16 5.85
CA LEU A 18 28.76 -19.95 6.54
C LEU A 18 29.85 -19.31 7.41
N GLN A 19 30.81 -20.10 7.93
CA GLN A 19 31.92 -19.63 8.74
C GLN A 19 33.16 -19.16 7.95
N PHE A 20 33.26 -19.41 6.64
CA PHE A 20 34.38 -18.90 5.85
C PHE A 20 34.37 -17.36 5.78
N PRO A 21 35.43 -16.66 6.24
CA PRO A 21 35.49 -15.20 6.30
C PRO A 21 36.25 -14.66 5.08
N ILE A 22 35.77 -14.96 3.87
CA ILE A 22 36.38 -14.41 2.65
C ILE A 22 35.30 -13.72 1.83
N GLY A 23 35.22 -12.40 2.00
CA GLY A 23 34.42 -11.50 1.16
C GLY A 23 33.13 -11.00 1.80
N ALA A 24 32.81 -9.74 1.51
CA ALA A 24 31.54 -9.09 1.81
C ALA A 24 30.35 -9.99 1.41
N LYS A 25 29.54 -10.42 2.39
CA LYS A 25 28.40 -11.35 2.21
C LYS A 25 27.09 -10.61 1.95
N THR A 26 27.01 -9.34 2.35
CA THR A 26 25.82 -8.52 2.22
C THR A 26 26.13 -7.14 1.64
N LYS A 27 25.14 -6.50 1.01
CA LYS A 27 25.28 -5.13 0.48
C LYS A 27 25.71 -4.11 1.55
N ASP A 28 25.44 -4.43 2.82
CA ASP A 28 25.85 -3.64 3.98
C ASP A 28 27.36 -3.71 4.28
N ASP A 29 28.05 -4.76 3.83
CA ASP A 29 29.50 -4.89 4.01
C ASP A 29 30.30 -3.85 3.21
N TYR A 30 29.71 -3.32 2.13
CA TYR A 30 30.28 -2.26 1.29
C TYR A 30 30.07 -0.84 1.84
N LYS A 31 29.32 -0.68 2.95
CA LYS A 31 29.09 0.64 3.53
C LYS A 31 30.37 1.20 4.19
N PRO A 32 30.67 2.49 4.03
CA PRO A 32 31.68 3.19 4.82
C PRO A 32 31.46 2.96 6.32
N ILE A 33 32.55 2.91 7.09
CA ILE A 33 32.52 2.59 8.53
C ILE A 33 31.61 3.58 9.30
N GLU A 34 31.56 4.83 8.87
CA GLU A 34 30.72 5.88 9.46
C GLU A 34 29.22 5.58 9.29
N GLN A 35 28.81 5.06 8.12
CA GLN A 35 27.42 4.65 7.88
C GLN A 35 27.06 3.40 8.69
N LYS A 36 27.98 2.45 8.83
CA LYS A 36 27.77 1.28 9.71
C LYS A 36 27.57 1.70 11.17
N ILE A 37 28.36 2.67 11.65
CA ILE A 37 28.21 3.22 13.00
C ILE A 37 26.86 3.92 13.17
N MET A 38 26.41 4.68 12.17
CA MET A 38 25.08 5.32 12.19
C MET A 38 23.96 4.30 12.21
N ASP A 39 23.99 3.29 11.33
CA ASP A 39 22.98 2.22 11.25
C ASP A 39 22.90 1.43 12.58
N ILE A 40 24.05 1.13 13.18
CA ILE A 40 24.11 0.47 14.50
C ILE A 40 23.51 1.36 15.58
N ARG A 41 23.84 2.66 15.60
CA ARG A 41 23.28 3.61 16.58
C ARG A 41 21.76 3.74 16.44
N GLU A 42 21.24 3.82 15.23
CA GLU A 42 19.80 3.85 14.97
C GLU A 42 19.11 2.56 15.41
N SER A 43 19.73 1.41 15.11
CA SER A 43 19.25 0.10 15.60
C SER A 43 19.26 0.03 17.12
N LEU A 44 20.31 0.51 17.78
CA LEU A 44 20.43 0.57 19.25
C LEU A 44 19.33 1.46 19.86
N ILE A 45 19.03 2.60 19.24
CA ILE A 45 17.94 3.48 19.66
C ILE A 45 16.59 2.75 19.55
N ALA A 46 16.36 2.06 18.43
CA ALA A 46 15.12 1.31 18.21
C ALA A 46 14.96 0.13 19.19
N ILE A 47 16.04 -0.61 19.45
CA ILE A 47 16.07 -1.71 20.43
C ILE A 47 15.86 -1.17 21.84
N ASN A 48 16.53 -0.07 22.22
CA ASN A 48 16.36 0.55 23.53
C ASN A 48 14.91 1.01 23.74
N ALA A 49 14.29 1.63 22.73
CA ALA A 49 12.87 1.98 22.76
C ALA A 49 11.96 0.75 22.91
N ARG A 50 12.27 -0.35 22.22
CA ARG A 50 11.55 -1.64 22.38
C ARG A 50 11.73 -2.22 23.78
N CYS A 51 12.93 -2.18 24.35
CA CYS A 51 13.20 -2.63 25.72
C CYS A 51 12.45 -1.79 26.75
N LEU A 52 12.43 -0.46 26.60
CA LEU A 52 11.66 0.44 27.46
C LEU A 52 10.16 0.19 27.34
N THR A 53 9.66 -0.05 26.12
CA THR A 53 8.25 -0.39 25.88
C THR A 53 7.90 -1.75 26.47
N ALA A 54 8.76 -2.76 26.32
CA ALA A 54 8.57 -4.08 26.88
C ALA A 54 8.58 -4.05 28.42
N LYS A 55 9.50 -3.29 29.04
CA LYS A 55 9.49 -3.02 30.48
C LYS A 55 8.19 -2.35 30.90
N ALA A 56 7.77 -1.29 30.23
CA ALA A 56 6.50 -0.62 30.51
C ALA A 56 5.28 -1.55 30.35
N ILE A 57 5.29 -2.47 29.38
CA ILE A 57 4.24 -3.50 29.20
C ILE A 57 4.25 -4.50 30.35
N ILE A 58 5.43 -4.95 30.80
CA ILE A 58 5.58 -5.88 31.92
C ILE A 58 5.12 -5.19 33.22
N ASP A 59 5.54 -3.95 33.44
CA ASP A 59 5.13 -3.12 34.58
C ASP A 59 3.62 -2.85 34.56
N CYS A 60 3.02 -2.65 33.37
CA CYS A 60 1.57 -2.54 33.20
C CYS A 60 0.83 -3.86 33.39
N LYS A 61 1.43 -5.02 33.04
CA LYS A 61 0.83 -6.35 33.23
C LYS A 61 0.80 -6.79 34.70
N LEU A 62 1.74 -6.32 35.52
CA LEU A 62 1.70 -6.47 36.99
C LEU A 62 0.52 -5.69 37.60
N SER A 63 0.04 -4.64 36.93
CA SER A 63 -1.19 -3.91 37.26
C SER A 63 -2.37 -4.49 36.47
N SER A 64 -2.70 -5.76 36.70
CA SER A 64 -3.85 -6.42 36.08
C SER A 64 -5.15 -5.65 36.33
N ASN A 65 -5.70 -5.04 35.28
CA ASN A 65 -7.12 -5.06 34.89
C ASN A 65 -7.38 -3.98 33.82
N SER A 66 -8.03 -4.36 32.70
CA SER A 66 -8.58 -3.54 31.60
C SER A 66 -7.70 -3.27 30.36
N SER A 67 -7.66 -4.26 29.45
CA SER A 67 -7.09 -4.14 28.10
C SER A 67 -7.71 -3.01 27.26
N GLU A 68 -8.99 -2.67 27.45
CA GLU A 68 -9.65 -1.56 26.72
C GLU A 68 -9.24 -0.16 27.21
N LYS A 69 -8.88 0.01 28.48
CA LYS A 69 -8.35 1.29 28.97
C LYS A 69 -6.94 1.53 28.45
N LEU A 70 -6.19 0.48 28.09
CA LEU A 70 -4.80 0.58 27.65
C LEU A 70 -4.70 1.22 26.26
N HIS A 71 -5.55 0.83 25.31
CA HIS A 71 -5.64 1.50 24.00
C HIS A 71 -6.11 2.96 24.11
N LYS A 72 -7.17 3.23 24.89
CA LYS A 72 -7.64 4.60 25.13
C LYS A 72 -6.60 5.46 25.87
N SER A 73 -5.83 4.86 26.79
CA SER A 73 -4.74 5.51 27.51
C SER A 73 -3.55 5.78 26.59
N TYR A 74 -3.22 4.85 25.69
CA TYR A 74 -2.17 5.02 24.69
C TYR A 74 -2.51 6.13 23.69
N ASP A 75 -3.74 6.18 23.18
CA ASP A 75 -4.20 7.27 22.31
C ASP A 75 -4.21 8.61 23.04
N LYS A 76 -4.63 8.62 24.31
CA LYS A 76 -4.59 9.83 25.16
C LYS A 76 -3.15 10.27 25.45
N LEU A 77 -2.23 9.33 25.67
CA LEU A 77 -0.81 9.59 25.86
C LEU A 77 -0.17 10.13 24.58
N ASN A 78 -0.42 9.51 23.43
CA ASN A 78 0.07 10.00 22.14
C ASN A 78 -0.47 11.39 21.80
N LYS A 79 -1.75 11.65 22.10
CA LYS A 79 -2.35 12.98 21.96
C LYS A 79 -1.70 13.99 22.89
N ASN A 80 -1.45 13.62 24.15
CA ASN A 80 -0.79 14.49 25.13
C ASN A 80 0.68 14.75 24.79
N ILE A 81 1.42 13.74 24.33
CA ILE A 81 2.81 13.86 23.87
C ILE A 81 2.86 14.76 22.63
N SER A 82 1.97 14.54 21.66
CA SER A 82 1.89 15.37 20.46
C SER A 82 1.56 16.82 20.82
N ASN A 83 0.57 17.03 21.70
CA ASN A 83 0.21 18.36 22.19
C ASN A 83 1.38 19.01 22.95
N TYR A 84 2.07 18.27 23.82
CA TYR A 84 3.23 18.78 24.54
C TYR A 84 4.38 19.14 23.61
N LEU A 85 4.68 18.30 22.61
CA LEU A 85 5.73 18.56 21.62
C LEU A 85 5.38 19.77 20.73
N ILE A 86 4.12 19.88 20.30
CA ILE A 86 3.62 21.02 19.53
C ILE A 86 3.68 22.29 20.39
N ASN A 87 3.18 22.23 21.63
CA ASN A 87 3.18 23.35 22.56
C ASN A 87 4.60 23.78 22.93
N ARG A 88 5.52 22.84 23.16
CA ARG A 88 6.93 23.13 23.44
C ARG A 88 7.59 23.80 22.24
N LYS A 89 7.39 23.28 21.03
CA LYS A 89 7.90 23.93 19.81
C LYS A 89 7.30 25.33 19.64
N ALA A 90 6.00 25.49 19.85
CA ALA A 90 5.33 26.78 19.80
C ALA A 90 5.90 27.76 20.85
N LEU A 91 6.10 27.33 22.10
CA LEU A 91 6.71 28.15 23.15
C LEU A 91 8.14 28.56 22.81
N ILE A 92 8.96 27.63 22.30
CA ILE A 92 10.32 27.93 21.85
C ILE A 92 10.29 28.98 20.74
N LEU A 93 9.44 28.78 19.72
CA LEU A 93 9.31 29.72 18.61
C LEU A 93 8.78 31.08 19.06
N CYS A 94 7.83 31.12 19.99
CA CYS A 94 7.33 32.37 20.57
C CYS A 94 8.42 33.10 21.35
N ASN A 95 9.22 32.38 22.16
CA ASN A 95 10.34 32.97 22.89
C ASN A 95 11.44 33.48 21.94
N GLN A 96 11.74 32.73 20.87
CA GLN A 96 12.68 33.16 19.83
C GLN A 96 12.16 34.39 19.06
N SER A 97 10.87 34.40 18.72
CA SER A 97 10.22 35.55 18.07
C SER A 97 10.23 36.79 18.98
N ARG A 98 10.01 36.61 20.27
CA ARG A 98 10.10 37.67 21.28
C ARG A 98 11.53 38.21 21.37
N GLY A 99 12.53 37.33 21.46
CA GLY A 99 13.94 37.75 21.46
C GLY A 99 14.32 38.51 20.18
N ILE A 100 13.83 38.11 19.02
CA ILE A 100 14.02 38.86 17.75
C ILE A 100 13.35 40.24 17.82
N GLN A 101 12.15 40.33 18.40
CA GLN A 101 11.43 41.59 18.58
C GLN A 101 12.17 42.53 19.54
N ASP A 102 12.69 42.00 20.65
CA ASP A 102 13.43 42.77 21.65
C ASP A 102 14.75 43.32 21.06
N ILE A 103 15.46 42.53 20.23
CA ILE A 103 16.65 42.98 19.48
C ILE A 103 16.33 44.17 18.55
N ILE A 104 15.17 44.17 17.89
CA ILE A 104 14.83 45.16 16.86
C ILE A 104 14.20 46.43 17.44
N PHE A 105 13.35 46.30 18.46
CA PHE A 105 12.53 47.39 18.96
C PHE A 105 12.95 47.91 20.34
N GLN A 106 13.62 47.09 21.16
CA GLN A 106 14.08 47.49 22.51
C GLN A 106 15.58 47.78 22.57
N ASN A 107 16.26 47.80 21.42
CA ASN A 107 17.70 48.02 21.28
C ASN A 107 18.58 47.02 22.08
N GLU A 108 18.07 45.83 22.37
CA GLU A 108 18.85 44.77 23.03
C GLU A 108 19.82 44.12 22.04
N GLY A 109 21.00 44.71 21.85
CA GLY A 109 22.06 44.17 20.99
C GLY A 109 22.96 45.25 20.39
N SER A 110 24.09 44.83 19.79
CA SER A 110 24.95 45.77 19.07
C SER A 110 24.26 46.24 17.77
N LYS A 111 24.52 47.48 17.35
CA LYS A 111 23.94 48.07 16.11
C LYS A 111 24.15 47.18 14.88
N GLU A 112 25.29 46.50 14.79
CA GLU A 112 25.61 45.58 13.70
C GLU A 112 24.70 44.34 13.67
N ILE A 113 24.34 43.80 14.84
CA ILE A 113 23.43 42.65 14.96
C ILE A 113 22.01 43.05 14.59
N GLN A 114 21.56 44.23 15.02
CA GLN A 114 20.23 44.76 14.70
C GLN A 114 20.05 44.92 13.18
N GLU A 115 21.05 45.46 12.50
CA GLU A 115 21.00 45.67 11.05
C GLU A 115 21.00 44.34 10.28
N LYS A 116 21.83 43.37 10.69
CA LYS A 116 21.82 42.01 10.12
C LYS A 116 20.47 41.32 10.31
N VAL A 117 19.89 41.40 11.51
CA VAL A 117 18.58 40.80 11.82
C VAL A 117 17.46 41.45 10.99
N LYS A 118 17.48 42.78 10.84
CA LYS A 118 16.51 43.52 10.03
C LYS A 118 16.56 43.11 8.55
N VAL A 119 17.75 42.99 7.95
CA VAL A 119 17.91 42.51 6.57
C VAL A 119 17.44 41.06 6.42
N CYS A 120 17.76 40.19 7.38
CA CYS A 120 17.30 38.80 7.37
C CYS A 120 15.77 38.71 7.44
N LEU A 121 15.13 39.50 8.30
CA LEU A 121 13.66 39.54 8.40
C LEU A 121 13.01 40.04 7.12
N GLN A 122 13.52 41.11 6.51
CA GLN A 122 12.99 41.59 5.23
C GLN A 122 13.04 40.51 4.15
N LYS A 123 14.16 39.79 4.05
CA LYS A 123 14.28 38.66 3.12
C LYS A 123 13.29 37.54 3.44
N LEU A 124 13.11 37.21 4.73
CA LEU A 124 12.14 36.22 5.20
C LEU A 124 10.71 36.61 4.86
N PHE A 125 10.32 37.88 5.07
CA PHE A 125 8.98 38.37 4.73
C PHE A 125 8.71 38.30 3.23
N ILE A 126 9.64 38.77 2.40
CA ILE A 126 9.51 38.67 0.93
C ILE A 126 9.37 37.21 0.49
N LEU A 127 10.15 36.30 1.09
CA LEU A 127 10.07 34.88 0.77
C LEU A 127 8.75 34.27 1.22
N ASN A 128 8.26 34.64 2.41
CA ASN A 128 6.98 34.18 2.94
C ASN A 128 5.81 34.66 2.06
N ASP A 129 5.81 35.92 1.65
CA ASP A 129 4.77 36.48 0.76
C ASP A 129 4.74 35.74 -0.59
N LYS A 130 5.92 35.46 -1.17
CA LYS A 130 6.03 34.64 -2.38
C LYS A 130 5.50 33.22 -2.17
N LEU A 131 5.76 32.63 -1.01
CA LEU A 131 5.30 31.28 -0.67
C LEU A 131 3.79 31.24 -0.46
N ILE A 132 3.22 32.23 0.23
CA ILE A 132 1.77 32.41 0.40
C ILE A 132 1.09 32.56 -0.95
N SER A 133 1.59 33.44 -1.83
CA SER A 133 1.04 33.62 -3.18
C SER A 133 1.04 32.32 -3.99
N LYS A 134 2.14 31.54 -3.94
CA LYS A 134 2.20 30.22 -4.57
C LYS A 134 1.21 29.24 -3.95
N HIS A 135 1.06 29.25 -2.64
CA HIS A 135 0.13 28.38 -1.91
C HIS A 135 -1.33 28.67 -2.29
N GLU A 136 -1.71 29.95 -2.39
CA GLU A 136 -3.04 30.34 -2.85
C GLU A 136 -3.33 29.91 -4.29
N LYS A 137 -2.36 30.12 -5.19
CA LYS A 137 -2.46 29.63 -6.58
C LYS A 137 -2.65 28.12 -6.63
N ARG A 138 -1.87 27.36 -5.82
CA ARG A 138 -2.02 25.91 -5.70
C ARG A 138 -3.41 25.52 -5.21
N LYS A 139 -3.94 26.20 -4.19
CA LYS A 139 -5.28 25.95 -3.66
C LYS A 139 -6.36 26.19 -4.72
N LYS A 140 -6.24 27.27 -5.51
CA LYS A 140 -7.15 27.55 -6.64
C LYS A 140 -7.08 26.46 -7.72
N LEU A 141 -5.88 26.02 -8.09
CA LEU A 141 -5.69 24.94 -9.07
C LEU A 141 -6.25 23.60 -8.58
N MET A 142 -6.05 23.25 -7.30
CA MET A 142 -6.63 22.05 -6.72
C MET A 142 -8.16 22.07 -6.77
N LYS A 143 -8.80 23.20 -6.46
CA LYS A 143 -10.25 23.35 -6.58
C LYS A 143 -10.71 23.13 -8.03
N LYS A 144 -10.02 23.74 -9.00
CA LYS A 144 -10.34 23.57 -10.43
C LYS A 144 -10.15 22.12 -10.88
N GLN A 145 -9.07 21.47 -10.48
CA GLN A 145 -8.81 20.06 -10.78
C GLN A 145 -9.91 19.16 -10.21
N HIS A 146 -10.33 19.41 -8.97
CA HIS A 146 -11.41 18.64 -8.35
C HIS A 146 -12.73 18.81 -9.11
N HIS A 147 -13.05 20.03 -9.52
CA HIS A 147 -14.25 20.30 -10.31
C HIS A 147 -14.24 19.57 -11.67
N LEU A 148 -13.13 19.66 -12.41
CA LEU A 148 -12.97 18.95 -13.69
C LEU A 148 -13.05 17.44 -13.54
N LYS A 149 -12.51 16.88 -12.45
CA LYS A 149 -12.66 15.45 -12.15
C LYS A 149 -14.13 15.07 -11.92
N LEU A 150 -14.87 15.91 -11.21
CA LEU A 150 -16.29 15.69 -10.95
C LEU A 150 -17.11 15.76 -12.24
N GLU A 151 -16.87 16.76 -13.09
CA GLU A 151 -17.48 16.86 -14.43
C GLU A 151 -17.17 15.63 -15.29
N SER A 152 -15.91 15.19 -15.31
CA SER A 152 -15.52 13.99 -16.06
C SER A 152 -16.19 12.73 -15.51
N CYS A 153 -16.31 12.59 -14.19
CA CYS A 153 -17.03 11.46 -13.59
C CYS A 153 -18.50 11.47 -13.99
N ASN A 154 -19.16 12.62 -13.90
CA ASN A 154 -20.57 12.75 -14.29
C ASN A 154 -20.77 12.41 -15.77
N ALA A 155 -19.93 12.94 -16.67
CA ALA A 155 -20.01 12.63 -18.09
C ALA A 155 -19.83 11.13 -18.39
N ILE A 156 -18.97 10.43 -17.63
CA ILE A 156 -18.81 8.97 -17.74
C ILE A 156 -20.08 8.26 -17.29
N TYR A 157 -20.70 8.67 -16.19
CA TYR A 157 -21.96 8.07 -15.71
C TYR A 157 -23.10 8.31 -16.69
N ASP A 158 -23.26 9.54 -17.19
CA ASP A 158 -24.27 9.88 -18.19
C ASP A 158 -24.13 9.01 -19.45
N TYR A 159 -22.89 8.80 -19.91
CA TYR A 159 -22.62 7.93 -21.05
C TYR A 159 -22.92 6.46 -20.75
N GLN A 160 -22.60 5.97 -19.56
CA GLN A 160 -22.94 4.60 -19.15
C GLN A 160 -24.45 4.38 -19.11
N ASP A 161 -25.21 5.36 -18.62
CA ASP A 161 -26.66 5.27 -18.56
C ASP A 161 -27.29 5.34 -19.96
N PHE A 162 -26.76 6.19 -20.84
CA PHE A 162 -27.11 6.18 -22.26
C PHE A 162 -26.87 4.81 -22.93
N LEU A 163 -25.74 4.16 -22.63
CA LEU A 163 -25.45 2.83 -23.17
C LEU A 163 -26.43 1.77 -22.66
N LYS A 164 -26.77 1.79 -21.37
CA LYS A 164 -27.78 0.88 -20.80
C LYS A 164 -29.13 1.10 -21.46
N GLU A 165 -29.55 2.35 -21.64
CA GLU A 165 -30.80 2.69 -22.29
C GLU A 165 -30.84 2.16 -23.73
N ARG A 166 -29.79 2.41 -24.53
CA ARG A 166 -29.66 1.83 -25.87
C ARG A 166 -29.70 0.31 -25.89
N GLU A 167 -29.03 -0.33 -24.93
CA GLU A 167 -29.03 -1.79 -24.84
C GLU A 167 -30.43 -2.33 -24.50
N THR A 168 -31.16 -1.68 -23.59
CA THR A 168 -32.52 -2.07 -23.22
C THR A 168 -33.48 -1.98 -24.41
N ILE A 169 -33.44 -0.87 -25.16
CA ILE A 169 -34.25 -0.68 -26.37
C ILE A 169 -33.89 -1.73 -27.42
N ARG A 170 -32.60 -2.00 -27.63
CA ARG A 170 -32.15 -3.03 -28.59
C ARG A 170 -32.65 -4.42 -28.17
N ASN A 171 -32.55 -4.76 -26.89
CA ASN A 171 -33.00 -6.04 -26.37
C ASN A 171 -34.53 -6.18 -26.41
N GLN A 172 -35.30 -5.10 -26.21
CA GLN A 172 -36.76 -5.10 -26.39
C GLN A 172 -37.13 -5.36 -27.86
N ARG A 173 -36.54 -4.63 -28.80
CA ARG A 173 -36.78 -4.86 -30.24
C ARG A 173 -36.39 -6.28 -30.68
N LEU A 174 -35.27 -6.81 -30.16
CA LEU A 174 -34.86 -8.20 -30.41
C LEU A 174 -35.84 -9.23 -29.86
N LYS A 175 -36.42 -8.98 -28.68
CA LYS A 175 -37.47 -9.84 -28.09
C LYS A 175 -38.74 -9.85 -28.93
N GLU A 176 -39.14 -8.71 -29.46
CA GLU A 176 -40.34 -8.57 -30.29
C GLU A 176 -40.15 -9.19 -31.68
N LEU A 177 -38.98 -9.01 -32.29
CA LEU A 177 -38.72 -9.46 -33.66
C LEU A 177 -38.26 -10.93 -33.77
N ASN A 178 -37.56 -11.47 -32.76
CA ASN A 178 -36.99 -12.82 -32.82
C ASN A 178 -36.90 -13.47 -31.41
N PRO A 179 -38.00 -14.06 -30.90
CA PRO A 179 -38.05 -14.62 -29.55
C PRO A 179 -37.12 -15.82 -29.34
N ASP A 180 -36.90 -16.64 -30.36
CA ASP A 180 -36.02 -17.82 -30.27
C ASP A 180 -34.55 -17.43 -30.07
N TYR A 181 -34.10 -16.35 -30.71
CA TYR A 181 -32.75 -15.81 -30.53
C TYR A 181 -32.51 -15.35 -29.08
N VAL A 182 -33.54 -14.82 -28.41
CA VAL A 182 -33.46 -14.42 -27.00
C VAL A 182 -33.31 -15.64 -26.10
N GLN A 183 -34.02 -16.73 -26.38
CA GLN A 183 -33.82 -17.98 -25.62
C GLN A 183 -32.42 -18.55 -25.81
N PHE A 184 -31.87 -18.52 -27.03
CA PHE A 184 -30.49 -18.91 -27.31
C PHE A 184 -29.48 -18.03 -26.57
N LYS A 185 -29.66 -16.70 -26.56
CA LYS A 185 -28.82 -15.77 -25.80
C LYS A 185 -28.83 -16.07 -24.30
N VAL A 186 -30.00 -16.38 -23.73
CA VAL A 186 -30.12 -16.77 -22.31
C VAL A 186 -29.41 -18.09 -22.03
N LYS A 187 -29.55 -19.09 -22.91
CA LYS A 187 -28.82 -20.37 -22.78
C LYS A 187 -27.31 -20.15 -22.83
N ILE A 188 -26.80 -19.35 -23.77
CA ILE A 188 -25.38 -19.02 -23.88
C ILE A 188 -24.88 -18.28 -22.63
N ASN A 189 -25.61 -17.27 -22.15
CA ASN A 189 -25.23 -16.54 -20.94
C ASN A 189 -25.20 -17.43 -19.68
N ARG A 190 -26.12 -18.40 -19.57
CA ARG A 190 -26.07 -19.43 -18.51
C ARG A 190 -24.83 -20.29 -18.62
N SER A 191 -24.47 -20.72 -19.83
CA SER A 191 -23.23 -21.49 -20.07
C SER A 191 -21.98 -20.69 -19.73
N ILE A 192 -21.91 -19.42 -20.14
CA ILE A 192 -20.79 -18.52 -19.78
C ILE A 192 -20.69 -18.33 -18.26
N SER A 193 -21.82 -18.13 -17.58
CA SER A 193 -21.84 -17.99 -16.12
C SER A 193 -21.37 -19.27 -15.41
N LYS A 194 -21.76 -20.44 -15.91
CA LYS A 194 -21.25 -21.74 -15.42
C LYS A 194 -19.74 -21.86 -15.61
N ILE A 195 -19.22 -21.49 -16.79
CA ILE A 195 -17.77 -21.48 -17.07
C ILE A 195 -17.04 -20.54 -16.10
N TYR A 196 -17.58 -19.35 -15.84
CA TYR A 196 -16.95 -18.39 -14.94
C TYR A 196 -16.90 -18.91 -13.49
N THR A 197 -18.00 -19.50 -13.01
CA THR A 197 -18.06 -20.15 -11.69
C THR A 197 -17.06 -21.30 -11.61
N MET A 198 -16.99 -22.14 -12.65
CA MET A 198 -16.05 -23.25 -12.71
C MET A 198 -14.59 -22.78 -12.70
N LYS A 199 -14.26 -21.73 -13.46
CA LYS A 199 -12.93 -21.09 -13.44
C LYS A 199 -12.58 -20.54 -12.07
N LYS A 200 -13.54 -19.93 -11.37
CA LYS A 200 -13.34 -19.41 -10.00
C LYS A 200 -13.12 -20.55 -9.00
N LEU A 201 -13.87 -21.64 -9.11
CA LEU A 201 -13.69 -22.84 -8.28
C LEU A 201 -12.32 -23.48 -8.52
N ILE A 202 -11.90 -23.64 -9.78
CA ILE A 202 -10.56 -24.16 -10.13
C ILE A 202 -9.47 -23.25 -9.56
N THR A 203 -9.61 -21.92 -9.70
CA THR A 203 -8.63 -20.96 -9.18
C THR A 203 -8.52 -21.04 -7.65
N ASN A 204 -9.65 -21.13 -6.96
CA ASN A 204 -9.67 -21.28 -5.50
C ASN A 204 -9.10 -22.63 -5.05
N LEU A 205 -9.39 -23.70 -5.80
CA LEU A 205 -8.88 -25.04 -5.54
C LEU A 205 -7.36 -25.08 -5.71
N ILE A 206 -6.81 -24.54 -6.80
CA ILE A 206 -5.37 -24.38 -7.03
C ILE A 206 -4.72 -23.54 -5.92
N ALA A 207 -5.34 -22.43 -5.51
CA ALA A 207 -4.83 -21.60 -4.42
C ALA A 207 -4.81 -22.35 -3.07
N SER A 208 -5.84 -23.16 -2.79
CA SER A 208 -5.93 -23.96 -1.56
C SER A 208 -4.98 -25.16 -1.55
N MET A 209 -4.72 -25.76 -2.71
CA MET A 209 -3.84 -26.92 -2.88
C MET A 209 -2.39 -26.54 -3.23
N TYR A 210 -2.04 -25.25 -3.22
CA TYR A 210 -0.73 -24.73 -3.65
C TYR A 210 0.47 -25.45 -3.00
N LYS A 211 0.38 -25.79 -1.71
CA LYS A 211 1.43 -26.55 -0.99
C LYS A 211 1.53 -28.02 -1.42
N GLU A 212 0.42 -28.66 -1.77
CA GLU A 212 0.35 -30.05 -2.23
C GLU A 212 0.73 -30.18 -3.72
N LEU A 213 0.36 -29.19 -4.52
CA LEU A 213 0.69 -29.08 -5.95
C LEU A 213 2.18 -28.83 -6.19
N TYR A 214 2.84 -28.03 -5.34
CA TYR A 214 4.28 -27.76 -5.46
C TYR A 214 5.16 -29.01 -5.29
N ASN A 215 4.66 -30.02 -4.56
CA ASN A 215 5.35 -31.28 -4.31
C ASN A 215 5.06 -32.37 -5.36
N ASN A 216 4.05 -32.19 -6.23
CA ASN A 216 3.69 -33.13 -7.29
C ASN A 216 3.75 -32.44 -8.67
N VAL A 217 4.94 -32.44 -9.26
CA VAL A 217 5.24 -31.81 -10.56
C VAL A 217 4.35 -32.32 -11.70
N GLU A 218 3.97 -33.61 -11.68
CA GLU A 218 3.09 -34.23 -12.68
C GLU A 218 1.68 -33.60 -12.71
N LEU A 219 1.17 -33.16 -11.55
CA LEU A 219 -0.17 -32.57 -11.42
C LEU A 219 -0.21 -31.13 -11.95
N ILE A 220 0.90 -30.39 -11.81
CA ILE A 220 1.09 -29.07 -12.42
C ILE A 220 1.15 -29.19 -13.95
N GLU A 221 1.82 -30.23 -14.47
CA GLU A 221 1.90 -30.49 -15.90
C GLU A 221 0.55 -30.86 -16.52
N VAL A 222 -0.25 -31.69 -15.82
CA VAL A 222 -1.63 -32.04 -16.21
C VAL A 222 -2.56 -30.83 -16.18
N LEU A 223 -2.49 -29.98 -15.15
CA LEU A 223 -3.25 -28.72 -15.09
C LEU A 223 -2.83 -27.72 -16.18
N GLY A 224 -1.53 -27.68 -16.49
CA GLY A 224 -1.00 -26.91 -17.62
C GLY A 224 -1.57 -27.39 -18.96
N LYS A 225 -1.63 -28.71 -19.18
CA LYS A 225 -2.25 -29.31 -20.39
C LYS A 225 -3.76 -29.06 -20.45
N HIS A 226 -4.47 -29.04 -19.32
CA HIS A 226 -5.90 -28.73 -19.28
C HIS A 226 -6.24 -27.24 -19.40
N LYS A 227 -5.31 -26.33 -19.10
CA LYS A 227 -5.47 -24.87 -19.33
C LYS A 227 -5.76 -24.55 -20.79
N ASP A 228 -5.15 -25.29 -21.71
CA ASP A 228 -5.27 -25.10 -23.16
C ASP A 228 -6.40 -25.94 -23.79
N MET A 229 -7.01 -26.85 -23.01
CA MET A 229 -8.11 -27.71 -23.48
C MET A 229 -9.42 -26.93 -23.65
N ILE A 230 -9.62 -25.81 -22.93
CA ILE A 230 -10.76 -24.91 -23.12
C ILE A 230 -10.29 -23.65 -23.86
N ASN A 231 -10.01 -23.79 -25.16
CA ASN A 231 -9.74 -22.66 -26.04
C ASN A 231 -11.01 -22.32 -26.87
N TYR A 232 -10.97 -21.20 -27.59
CA TYR A 232 -12.09 -20.72 -28.42
C TYR A 232 -12.55 -21.73 -29.50
N GLU A 233 -11.63 -22.47 -30.11
CA GLU A 233 -11.90 -23.58 -31.04
C GLU A 233 -12.66 -24.73 -30.34
N THR A 234 -12.23 -25.16 -29.14
CA THR A 234 -12.94 -26.21 -28.40
C THR A 234 -14.36 -25.78 -28.01
N ILE A 235 -14.54 -24.51 -27.63
CA ILE A 235 -15.87 -23.94 -27.35
C ILE A 235 -16.73 -23.88 -28.62
N LYS A 236 -16.13 -23.57 -29.77
CA LYS A 236 -16.80 -23.52 -31.09
C LYS A 236 -17.20 -24.91 -31.59
N GLU A 237 -16.40 -25.95 -31.35
CA GLU A 237 -16.74 -27.34 -31.66
C GLU A 237 -17.85 -27.90 -30.75
N ILE A 238 -17.78 -27.66 -29.44
CA ILE A 238 -18.84 -28.07 -28.51
C ILE A 238 -20.17 -27.40 -28.85
N ALA A 239 -20.15 -26.12 -29.27
CA ALA A 239 -21.32 -25.38 -29.73
C ALA A 239 -21.89 -25.89 -31.07
N ARG A 240 -21.05 -26.44 -31.96
CA ARG A 240 -21.50 -27.07 -33.22
C ARG A 240 -22.10 -28.46 -32.98
N ASN A 241 -21.47 -29.28 -32.14
CA ASN A 241 -21.94 -30.64 -31.85
C ASN A 241 -23.28 -30.67 -31.07
N THR A 242 -23.57 -29.64 -30.28
CA THR A 242 -24.88 -29.50 -29.62
C THR A 242 -26.02 -29.12 -30.56
N ASN A 243 -25.73 -28.56 -31.74
CA ASN A 243 -26.73 -28.29 -32.78
C ASN A 243 -27.02 -29.51 -33.67
N LEU A 244 -26.06 -30.43 -33.83
CA LEU A 244 -26.23 -31.66 -34.62
C LEU A 244 -27.02 -32.76 -33.88
N ASN A 245 -26.94 -32.81 -32.54
CA ASN A 245 -27.64 -33.81 -31.74
C ASN A 245 -29.10 -33.45 -31.38
N ASN A 246 -29.60 -32.30 -31.86
CA ASN A 246 -31.00 -31.87 -31.70
C ASN A 246 -31.73 -31.75 -33.05
N SER A 247 -31.22 -32.43 -34.10
CA SER A 247 -31.90 -32.63 -35.39
C SER A 247 -32.30 -34.09 -35.54
#